data_AF-A0A9X0DK98-F1
#
_entry.id   AF-A0A9X0DK98-F1
#
_cell.length_a   1.000
_cell.length_b   1.000
_cell.length_c   1.000
_cell.angle_alpha   90.00
_cell.angle_beta   90.00
_cell.angle_gamma   90.00
#
_symmetry.space_group_name_H-M   'P 1'
#
loop_
_entity.id
_entity.type
_entity.pdbx_description
1 polymer ?
#
loop_
_entity_poly.entity_id
_entity_poly.type
_entity_poly.pdbx_seq_one_letter_code
_entity_poly.pdbx_strand_id
1 'polypeptide(L)'
;MDSLNKIPSRELNVTNVNDTKIRGRGLWDSIYRPFQTKLLDKLAESHPDLPVFILNCYSSLFSDPPLSSRPVKIGRVLTSLIGITCLRAQTGVGPQVTSHVFGLRKAFEDGTYKASGEEPLEGGEWLAGEEGNAWILNTVDKIVEAIGGESGGTTFAPGIKAKL
;
A
#
# COMPACT_ATOMS: atom_id res chain seq x y z
N MET A 1 17.14 18.43 16.91
CA MET A 1 16.70 18.29 15.50
C MET A 1 17.82 17.84 14.56
N ASP A 2 19.09 17.82 14.98
CA ASP A 2 20.22 17.44 14.10
C ASP A 2 20.44 15.93 13.87
N SER A 3 19.57 15.05 14.39
CA SER A 3 19.63 13.60 14.18
C SER A 3 18.83 13.09 12.98
N LEU A 4 18.08 13.95 12.29
CA LEU A 4 17.27 13.56 11.14
C LEU A 4 18.09 13.58 9.85
N ASN A 5 17.99 12.50 9.07
CA ASN A 5 18.62 12.41 7.74
C ASN A 5 18.08 13.52 6.83
N LYS A 6 18.98 14.32 6.25
CA LYS A 6 18.66 15.46 5.36
C LYS A 6 18.87 15.15 3.87
N ILE A 7 19.30 13.93 3.53
CA ILE A 7 19.58 13.51 2.15
C ILE A 7 18.32 12.89 1.52
N PRO A 8 17.87 13.36 0.34
CA PRO A 8 16.77 12.73 -0.38
C PRO A 8 17.11 11.29 -0.77
N SER A 9 16.33 10.32 -0.30
CA SER A 9 16.57 8.89 -0.61
C SER A 9 15.81 8.38 -1.84
N ARG A 10 15.06 9.25 -2.52
CA ARG A 10 14.12 8.89 -3.60
C ARG A 10 14.30 9.70 -4.88
N GLU A 11 15.36 10.51 -4.96
CA GLU A 11 15.69 11.26 -6.17
C GLU A 11 15.95 10.28 -7.32
N LEU A 12 15.18 10.42 -8.40
CA LEU A 12 15.35 9.59 -9.60
C LEU A 12 16.38 10.23 -10.51
N ASN A 13 17.32 9.42 -10.99
CA ASN A 13 18.32 9.83 -11.95
C ASN A 13 18.60 8.69 -12.94
N VAL A 14 19.41 8.99 -13.96
CA VAL A 14 19.73 8.04 -15.03
C VAL A 14 20.41 6.75 -14.55
N THR A 15 21.02 6.75 -13.36
CA THR A 15 21.72 5.57 -12.83
C THR A 15 20.84 4.67 -11.97
N ASN A 16 19.72 5.18 -11.41
CA ASN A 16 18.86 4.43 -10.49
C ASN A 16 17.42 4.17 -10.99
N VAL A 17 17.02 4.80 -12.11
CA VAL A 17 15.63 4.76 -12.60
C VAL A 17 15.16 3.34 -12.93
N ASN A 18 16.02 2.52 -13.54
CA ASN A 18 15.67 1.15 -13.94
C ASN A 18 15.48 0.24 -12.72
N ASP A 19 16.39 0.28 -11.76
CA ASP A 19 16.28 -0.50 -10.52
C ASP A 19 15.03 -0.10 -9.73
N THR A 20 14.69 1.18 -9.75
CA THR A 20 13.50 1.71 -9.08
C THR A 20 12.21 1.26 -9.77
N LYS A 21 12.21 1.18 -11.10
CA LYS A 21 11.11 0.57 -11.87
C LYS A 21 10.93 -0.91 -11.54
N ILE A 22 12.03 -1.66 -11.45
CA ILE A 22 12.01 -3.09 -11.10
C ILE A 22 11.43 -3.30 -9.70
N ARG A 23 11.86 -2.53 -8.70
CA ARG A 23 11.30 -2.63 -7.33
C ARG A 23 9.82 -2.27 -7.28
N GLY A 24 9.41 -1.19 -7.95
CA GLY A 24 7.99 -0.82 -8.03
C GLY A 24 7.13 -1.91 -8.66
N ARG A 25 7.60 -2.48 -9.77
CA ARG A 25 6.92 -3.61 -10.42
C ARG A 25 6.87 -4.85 -9.52
N GLY A 26 7.96 -5.16 -8.82
CA GLY A 26 8.02 -6.26 -7.87
C GLY A 26 7.01 -6.11 -6.72
N LEU A 27 6.87 -4.90 -6.17
CA LEU A 27 5.87 -4.60 -5.15
C LEU A 27 4.43 -4.76 -5.69
N TRP A 28 4.15 -4.20 -6.88
CA TRP A 28 2.85 -4.36 -7.55
C TRP A 28 2.51 -5.85 -7.75
N ASP A 29 3.45 -6.62 -8.30
CA ASP A 29 3.25 -8.04 -8.56
C ASP A 29 3.02 -8.82 -7.26
N SER A 30 3.76 -8.53 -6.19
CA SER A 30 3.56 -9.14 -4.87
C SER A 30 2.18 -8.81 -4.29
N ILE A 31 1.69 -7.57 -4.41
CA ILE A 31 0.38 -7.18 -3.88
C ILE A 31 -0.77 -7.78 -4.69
N TYR A 32 -0.64 -7.90 -6.02
CA TYR A 32 -1.77 -8.20 -6.90
C TYR A 32 -1.75 -9.59 -7.55
N ARG A 33 -0.75 -10.44 -7.30
CA ARG A 33 -0.72 -11.83 -7.78
C ARG A 33 -2.02 -12.61 -7.48
N PRO A 34 -2.57 -13.39 -8.42
CA PRO A 34 -2.14 -13.62 -9.81
C PRO A 34 -2.77 -12.65 -10.83
N PHE A 35 -3.43 -11.58 -10.38
CA PHE A 35 -4.18 -10.66 -11.23
C PHE A 35 -3.41 -9.39 -11.63
N GLN A 36 -2.13 -9.30 -11.28
CA GLN A 36 -1.30 -8.10 -11.45
C GLN A 36 -1.27 -7.59 -12.89
N THR A 37 -1.17 -8.47 -13.89
CA THR A 37 -1.19 -8.08 -15.31
C THR A 37 -2.61 -7.71 -15.74
N LYS A 38 -3.60 -8.56 -15.41
CA LYS A 38 -5.01 -8.33 -15.75
C LYS A 38 -5.52 -6.98 -15.22
N LEU A 39 -5.10 -6.56 -14.02
CA LEU A 39 -5.45 -5.27 -13.45
C LEU A 39 -4.83 -4.11 -14.25
N LEU A 40 -3.57 -4.22 -14.66
CA LEU A 40 -2.92 -3.21 -15.49
C LEU A 40 -3.62 -3.10 -16.86
N ASP A 41 -3.97 -4.23 -17.47
CA ASP A 41 -4.71 -4.26 -18.74
C ASP A 41 -6.09 -3.58 -18.60
N LYS A 42 -6.79 -3.85 -17.48
CA LYS A 42 -8.07 -3.19 -17.19
C LYS A 42 -7.95 -1.69 -16.96
N LEU A 43 -6.87 -1.24 -16.33
CA LEU A 43 -6.58 0.18 -16.19
C LEU A 43 -6.27 0.84 -17.54
N ALA A 44 -5.57 0.13 -18.43
CA ALA A 44 -5.24 0.60 -19.78
C ALA A 44 -6.49 0.82 -20.65
N GLU A 45 -7.58 0.06 -20.42
CA GLU A 45 -8.87 0.25 -21.10
C GLU A 45 -9.47 1.64 -20.82
N SER A 46 -9.18 2.24 -19.66
CA SER A 46 -9.63 3.61 -19.34
C SER A 46 -8.72 4.66 -19.98
N HIS A 47 -7.40 4.44 -19.93
CA HIS A 47 -6.40 5.27 -20.61
C HIS A 47 -5.05 4.52 -20.66
N PRO A 48 -4.31 4.52 -21.79
CA PRO A 48 -3.06 3.77 -21.91
C PRO A 48 -1.97 4.21 -20.91
N ASP A 49 -1.92 5.49 -20.55
CA ASP A 49 -0.94 6.00 -19.57
C ASP A 49 -1.31 5.75 -18.11
N LEU A 50 -2.55 5.35 -17.81
CA LEU A 50 -2.98 5.12 -16.42
C LEU A 50 -2.15 4.05 -15.70
N PRO A 51 -1.95 2.83 -16.25
CA PRO A 51 -1.06 1.85 -15.63
C PRO A 51 0.40 2.33 -15.55
N VAL A 52 0.87 3.14 -16.51
CA VAL A 52 2.23 3.70 -16.50
C VAL A 52 2.40 4.65 -15.32
N PHE A 53 1.44 5.56 -15.12
CA PHE A 53 1.44 6.50 -14.01
C PHE A 53 1.38 5.78 -12.66
N ILE A 54 0.48 4.80 -12.51
CA ILE A 54 0.35 4.01 -11.28
C ILE A 54 1.66 3.26 -10.99
N LEU A 55 2.25 2.57 -11.96
CA LEU A 55 3.52 1.87 -11.75
C LEU A 55 4.66 2.83 -11.38
N ASN A 56 4.71 4.03 -11.96
CA ASN A 56 5.68 5.05 -11.56
C ASN A 56 5.51 5.46 -10.09
N CYS A 57 4.27 5.59 -9.59
CA CYS A 57 4.01 5.83 -8.16
C CYS A 57 4.49 4.65 -7.29
N TYR A 58 4.28 3.41 -7.73
CA TYR A 58 4.83 2.23 -7.04
C TYR A 58 6.37 2.26 -7.00
N SER A 59 6.99 2.68 -8.09
CA SER A 59 8.45 2.79 -8.18
C SER A 59 9.01 3.88 -7.28
N SER A 60 8.54 5.12 -7.41
CA SER A 60 9.16 6.26 -6.73
C SER A 60 8.72 6.40 -5.27
N LEU A 61 7.46 6.11 -4.96
CA LEU A 61 6.85 6.43 -3.66
C LEU A 61 6.68 5.19 -2.79
N PHE A 62 5.97 4.17 -3.29
CA PHE A 62 5.52 3.05 -2.44
C PHE A 62 6.57 1.98 -2.21
N SER A 63 7.40 1.67 -3.20
CA SER A 63 8.49 0.71 -3.00
C SER A 63 9.55 1.28 -2.09
N ASP A 64 10.07 0.46 -1.18
CA ASP A 64 11.17 0.88 -0.32
C ASP A 64 12.39 1.29 -1.15
N PRO A 65 13.10 2.35 -0.72
CA PRO A 65 14.32 2.74 -1.40
C PRO A 65 15.41 1.68 -1.12
N PRO A 66 16.49 1.63 -1.91
CA PRO A 66 17.59 0.71 -1.65
C PRO A 66 18.14 0.89 -0.22
N LEU A 67 18.50 -0.20 0.46
CA LEU A 67 19.07 -0.17 1.82
C LEU A 67 20.32 0.73 1.93
N SER A 68 21.09 0.83 0.84
CA SER A 68 22.25 1.73 0.74
C SER A 68 21.89 3.22 0.83
N SER A 69 20.64 3.59 0.52
CA SER A 69 20.18 4.98 0.50
C SER A 69 19.40 5.39 1.76
N ARG A 70 18.82 4.43 2.49
CA ARG A 70 18.13 4.66 3.76
C ARG A 70 18.16 3.40 4.63
N PRO A 71 18.51 3.49 5.93
CA PRO A 71 18.52 2.33 6.81
C PRO A 71 17.12 1.93 7.30
N VAL A 72 16.06 2.63 6.90
CA VAL A 72 14.69 2.37 7.35
C VAL A 72 13.80 2.09 6.16
N LYS A 73 13.15 0.93 6.22
CA LYS A 73 12.11 0.46 5.30
C LYS A 73 10.75 0.56 5.98
N ILE A 74 9.71 0.76 5.17
CA ILE A 74 8.33 0.55 5.62
C ILE A 74 8.04 -0.96 5.61
N GLY A 75 8.55 -1.67 4.61
CA GLY A 75 8.37 -3.11 4.48
C GLY A 75 7.02 -3.49 3.88
N ARG A 76 6.93 -4.76 3.46
CA ARG A 76 5.82 -5.29 2.68
C ARG A 76 4.48 -5.26 3.42
N VAL A 77 4.50 -5.57 4.72
CA VAL A 77 3.29 -5.67 5.56
C VAL A 77 2.70 -4.29 5.86
N LEU A 78 3.52 -3.36 6.34
CA LEU A 78 3.06 -2.00 6.65
C LEU A 78 2.64 -1.22 5.40
N THR A 79 3.28 -1.47 4.26
CA THR A 79 2.85 -0.89 2.97
C THR A 79 1.43 -1.32 2.62
N SER A 80 1.09 -2.60 2.82
CA SER A 80 -0.28 -3.10 2.65
C SER A 80 -1.24 -2.45 3.65
N LEU A 81 -0.86 -2.36 4.92
CA LEU A 81 -1.68 -1.78 5.98
C LEU A 81 -2.01 -0.30 5.70
N ILE A 82 -1.02 0.50 5.30
CA ILE A 82 -1.21 1.90 4.89
C ILE A 82 -2.20 1.97 3.71
N GLY A 83 -2.04 1.12 2.69
CA GLY A 83 -2.96 1.06 1.56
C GLY A 83 -4.40 0.78 1.99
N ILE A 84 -4.63 -0.22 2.86
CA ILE A 84 -5.95 -0.54 3.41
C ILE A 84 -6.52 0.67 4.16
N THR A 85 -5.73 1.27 5.05
CA THR A 85 -6.16 2.40 5.88
C THR A 85 -6.54 3.61 5.04
N CYS A 86 -5.71 4.02 4.08
CA CYS A 86 -6.00 5.17 3.22
C CYS A 86 -7.25 4.93 2.36
N LEU A 87 -7.38 3.76 1.73
CA LEU A 87 -8.52 3.43 0.87
C LEU A 87 -9.82 3.31 1.68
N ARG A 88 -9.75 2.70 2.87
CA ARG A 88 -10.91 2.57 3.76
C ARG A 88 -11.37 3.95 4.24
N ALA A 89 -10.44 4.79 4.67
CA ALA A 89 -10.76 6.15 5.13
C ALA A 89 -11.36 7.02 4.01
N GLN A 90 -10.91 6.83 2.76
CA GLN A 90 -11.43 7.59 1.61
C GLN A 90 -12.90 7.27 1.29
N THR A 91 -13.33 6.01 1.51
CA THR A 91 -14.60 5.41 1.07
C THR A 91 -14.82 5.42 -0.45
N GLY A 92 -15.88 4.74 -0.93
CA GLY A 92 -16.22 4.65 -2.36
C GLY A 92 -15.32 3.73 -3.21
N VAL A 93 -14.27 3.14 -2.63
CA VAL A 93 -13.24 2.33 -3.32
C VAL A 93 -13.17 0.89 -2.78
N GLY A 94 -14.34 0.29 -2.55
CA GLY A 94 -14.46 -1.04 -1.95
C GLY A 94 -13.62 -2.14 -2.62
N PRO A 95 -13.64 -2.29 -3.96
CA PRO A 95 -12.80 -3.26 -4.65
C PRO A 95 -11.30 -3.09 -4.38
N GLN A 96 -10.83 -1.85 -4.24
CA GLN A 96 -9.44 -1.53 -3.93
C GLN A 96 -9.13 -1.94 -2.48
N VAL A 97 -9.99 -1.61 -1.51
CA VAL A 97 -9.81 -2.04 -0.11
C VAL A 97 -9.68 -3.57 -0.04
N THR A 98 -10.61 -4.30 -0.67
CA THR A 98 -10.59 -5.76 -0.73
C THR A 98 -9.30 -6.29 -1.35
N SER A 99 -8.85 -5.69 -2.46
CA SER A 99 -7.61 -6.11 -3.12
C SER A 99 -6.38 -5.92 -2.23
N HIS A 100 -6.33 -4.87 -1.41
CA HIS A 100 -5.21 -4.63 -0.49
C HIS A 100 -5.28 -5.52 0.76
N VAL A 101 -6.47 -5.86 1.25
CA VAL A 101 -6.67 -6.88 2.30
C VAL A 101 -6.13 -8.24 1.83
N PHE A 102 -6.52 -8.70 0.65
CA PHE A 102 -5.93 -9.92 0.07
C PHE A 102 -4.43 -9.79 -0.18
N GLY A 103 -3.96 -8.60 -0.57
CA GLY A 103 -2.54 -8.29 -0.67
C GLY A 103 -1.77 -8.48 0.64
N LEU A 104 -2.38 -8.13 1.78
CA LEU A 104 -1.79 -8.36 3.11
C LEU A 104 -1.72 -9.87 3.42
N ARG A 105 -2.83 -10.60 3.25
CA ARG A 105 -2.89 -12.05 3.50
C ARG A 105 -1.84 -12.82 2.71
N LYS A 106 -1.77 -12.54 1.41
CA LYS A 106 -0.82 -13.19 0.51
C LYS A 106 0.62 -12.99 0.94
N ALA A 107 0.97 -11.85 1.53
CA ALA A 107 2.34 -11.65 2.00
C ALA A 107 2.77 -12.71 3.00
N PHE A 108 1.84 -13.20 3.83
CA PHE A 108 2.07 -14.29 4.79
C PHE A 108 1.99 -15.67 4.14
N GLU A 109 1.05 -15.87 3.22
CA GLU A 109 0.91 -17.13 2.47
C GLU A 109 2.12 -17.46 1.60
N ASP A 110 2.68 -16.47 0.91
CA ASP A 110 3.80 -16.63 -0.02
C ASP A 110 5.18 -16.35 0.61
N GLY A 111 5.20 -15.97 1.88
CA GLY A 111 6.42 -15.71 2.64
C GLY A 111 7.12 -14.40 2.29
N THR A 112 6.55 -13.53 1.45
CA THR A 112 7.17 -12.24 1.12
C THR A 112 7.25 -11.28 2.31
N TYR A 113 6.46 -11.49 3.37
CA TYR A 113 6.58 -10.74 4.64
C TYR A 113 7.94 -10.90 5.35
N LYS A 114 8.67 -11.98 5.05
CA LYS A 114 9.98 -12.31 5.63
C LYS A 114 11.07 -12.44 4.56
N ALA A 115 10.87 -11.77 3.42
CA ALA A 115 11.87 -11.70 2.38
C ALA A 115 13.15 -11.03 2.90
N SER A 116 14.26 -11.20 2.18
CA SER A 116 15.56 -10.64 2.60
C SER A 116 15.48 -9.13 2.84
N GLY A 117 15.80 -8.72 4.06
CA GLY A 117 15.77 -7.33 4.50
C GLY A 117 14.39 -6.78 4.85
N GLU A 118 13.38 -7.63 5.05
CA GLU A 118 12.17 -7.29 5.80
C GLU A 118 12.43 -7.47 7.31
N GLU A 119 11.90 -6.56 8.12
CA GLU A 119 11.96 -6.64 9.57
C GLU A 119 10.73 -7.38 10.11
N PRO A 120 10.87 -8.23 11.14
CA PRO A 120 9.73 -8.89 11.77
C PRO A 120 8.70 -7.88 12.29
N LEU A 121 7.44 -8.03 11.87
CA LEU A 121 6.35 -7.23 12.40
C LEU A 121 5.57 -8.03 13.45
N GLU A 122 5.70 -7.62 14.71
CA GLU A 122 4.90 -8.17 15.80
C GLU A 122 3.40 -8.03 15.51
N GLY A 123 2.65 -9.11 15.67
CA GLY A 123 1.22 -9.16 15.37
C GLY A 123 0.87 -9.17 13.87
N GLY A 124 1.85 -9.14 12.97
CA GLY A 124 1.61 -9.10 11.52
C GLY A 124 0.79 -10.29 11.00
N GLU A 125 1.08 -11.50 11.49
CA GLU A 125 0.35 -12.71 11.10
C GLU A 125 -1.11 -12.68 11.56
N TRP A 126 -1.37 -12.19 12.77
CA TRP A 126 -2.73 -12.00 13.26
C TRP A 126 -3.49 -10.95 12.43
N LEU A 127 -2.83 -9.83 12.08
CA LEU A 127 -3.40 -8.80 11.20
C LEU A 127 -3.76 -9.32 9.80
N ALA A 128 -3.07 -10.36 9.34
CA ALA A 128 -3.36 -11.05 8.09
C ALA A 128 -4.45 -12.14 8.22
N GLY A 129 -4.95 -12.42 9.43
CA GLY A 129 -6.09 -13.29 9.65
C GLY A 129 -7.44 -12.58 9.50
N GLU A 130 -8.52 -13.36 9.47
CA GLU A 130 -9.91 -12.85 9.40
C GLU A 130 -10.21 -11.80 10.47
N GLU A 131 -9.93 -12.14 11.74
CA GLU A 131 -10.16 -11.25 12.88
C GLU A 131 -9.32 -9.96 12.78
N GLY A 132 -8.06 -10.10 12.38
CA GLY A 132 -7.15 -8.97 12.19
C GLY A 132 -7.62 -8.03 11.08
N ASN A 133 -8.10 -8.56 9.96
CA ASN A 133 -8.64 -7.72 8.88
C ASN A 133 -9.91 -6.99 9.30
N ALA A 134 -10.82 -7.67 9.99
CA ALA A 134 -12.00 -7.02 10.56
C ALA A 134 -11.61 -5.93 11.57
N TRP A 135 -10.61 -6.20 12.42
CA TRP A 135 -10.09 -5.22 13.37
C TRP A 135 -9.48 -4.00 12.67
N ILE A 136 -8.69 -4.19 11.60
CA ILE A 136 -8.11 -3.08 10.82
C ILE A 136 -9.23 -2.17 10.30
N LEU A 137 -10.23 -2.74 9.61
CA LEU A 137 -11.31 -1.96 9.00
C LEU A 137 -12.12 -1.20 10.05
N ASN A 138 -12.53 -1.87 11.13
CA ASN A 138 -13.29 -1.27 12.23
C ASN A 138 -12.48 -0.18 12.96
N THR A 139 -11.16 -0.34 13.07
CA THR A 139 -10.29 0.66 13.70
C THR A 139 -10.21 1.92 12.84
N VAL A 140 -10.07 1.77 11.52
CA VAL A 140 -10.07 2.91 10.60
C VAL A 140 -11.41 3.63 10.65
N ASP A 141 -12.53 2.90 10.68
CA ASP A 141 -13.86 3.50 10.78
C ASP A 141 -14.01 4.33 12.06
N LYS A 142 -13.56 3.82 13.22
CA LYS A 142 -13.57 4.56 14.49
C LYS A 142 -12.70 5.82 14.45
N ILE A 143 -11.53 5.76 13.79
CA ILE A 143 -10.66 6.92 13.63
C ILE A 143 -11.33 7.99 12.76
N VAL A 144 -11.93 7.58 11.63
CA VAL A 144 -12.64 8.48 10.73
C VAL A 144 -13.86 9.11 11.43
N GLU A 145 -14.60 8.34 12.22
CA GLU A 145 -15.72 8.86 13.02
C GLU A 145 -15.24 9.89 14.06
N ALA A 146 -14.18 9.57 14.81
CA ALA A 146 -13.63 10.45 15.82
C ALA A 146 -13.07 11.77 15.24
N ILE A 147 -12.48 11.73 14.05
CA ILE A 147 -11.96 12.92 13.35
C ILE A 147 -13.06 13.69 12.63
N GLY A 148 -13.98 12.97 11.98
CA GLY A 148 -15.01 13.53 11.11
C GLY A 148 -16.22 14.13 11.83
N GLY A 149 -16.44 13.76 13.10
CA GLY A 149 -17.57 14.25 13.90
C GLY A 149 -18.92 14.10 13.19
N GLU A 150 -19.80 15.10 13.34
CA GLU A 150 -21.12 15.13 12.68
C GLU A 150 -21.05 15.25 11.15
N SER A 151 -19.90 15.61 10.59
CA SER A 151 -19.71 15.87 9.16
C SER A 151 -19.58 14.60 8.32
N GLY A 152 -19.49 13.41 8.95
CA GLY A 152 -19.43 12.13 8.24
C GLY A 152 -18.11 11.84 7.52
N GLY A 153 -17.05 12.61 7.77
CA GLY A 153 -15.64 12.20 7.63
C GLY A 153 -15.11 11.74 6.26
N THR A 154 -15.73 12.09 5.13
CA THR A 154 -15.30 11.60 3.80
C THR A 154 -15.13 12.71 2.77
N THR A 155 -14.04 12.65 2.00
CA THR A 155 -13.69 13.66 0.98
C THR A 155 -14.31 13.37 -0.39
N PHE A 156 -14.55 12.10 -0.74
CA PHE A 156 -15.02 11.69 -2.06
C PHE A 156 -16.46 11.19 -2.11
N ALA A 157 -17.02 10.74 -0.99
CA ALA A 157 -18.41 10.28 -0.92
C ALA A 157 -19.13 10.76 0.36
N PRO A 158 -19.34 12.08 0.53
CA PRO A 158 -20.01 12.64 1.70
C PRO A 158 -21.36 11.95 1.97
N GLY A 159 -21.54 11.43 3.19
CA GLY A 159 -22.77 10.76 3.61
C GLY A 159 -22.89 9.26 3.23
N ILE A 160 -21.95 8.69 2.47
CA ILE A 160 -21.90 7.24 2.25
C ILE A 160 -21.09 6.59 3.39
N LYS A 161 -21.78 5.89 4.29
CA LYS A 161 -21.12 5.03 5.28
C LYS A 161 -20.30 3.97 4.57
N ALA A 162 -19.09 3.70 5.07
CA ALA A 162 -18.23 2.67 4.53
C ALA A 162 -19.01 1.34 4.46
N LYS A 163 -19.10 0.77 3.26
CA LYS A 163 -19.63 -0.58 3.04
C LYS A 163 -18.48 -1.46 2.63
N LEU A 164 -18.03 -2.28 3.58
CA LEU A 164 -17.30 -3.56 3.49
C LEU A 164 -16.90 -4.00 4.89
#